data_AF-A0A831X6U9-F1
#
_entry.id   AF-A0A831X6U9-F1
#
_cell.length_a   1.000
_cell.length_b   1.000
_cell.length_c   1.000
_cell.angle_alpha   90.00
_cell.angle_beta   90.00
_cell.angle_gamma   90.00
#
_symmetry.space_group_name_H-M   'P 1'
#
loop_
_entity.id
_entity.type
_entity.pdbx_description
1 polymer ?
#
loop_
_entity_poly.entity_id
_entity_poly.type
_entity_poly.pdbx_seq_one_letter_code
_entity_poly.pdbx_strand_id
1 'polypeptide(L)'
;LYLHRGLDADGRAVFEEVTLVAGLLKEERTLGAIFTDVDNDGDLDILLVPNEGAVALLRNNGGNTGNWLQFRLIGRRSNRDGIGARIEITAGGRRQRDEVRSAYSYCAANDLRVHFGIGNAVRAERVEVRWPSGQLDVLTDVAAGRIYTVVEGEGLR
;
A
#
# COMPACT_ATOMS: atom_id res chain seq x y z
N LEU A 1 7.16 9.95 12.80
CA LEU A 1 6.92 9.77 11.36
C LEU A 1 7.88 10.64 10.59
N TYR A 2 8.59 10.07 9.62
CA TYR A 2 9.41 10.81 8.68
C TYR A 2 8.80 10.71 7.28
N LEU A 3 8.57 11.85 6.63
CA LEU A 3 8.08 11.92 5.26
C LEU A 3 9.25 11.88 4.29
N HIS A 4 9.23 10.92 3.36
CA HIS A 4 10.20 10.87 2.28
C HIS A 4 9.95 12.00 1.28
N ARG A 5 10.92 12.90 1.12
CA ARG A 5 10.86 14.07 0.22
C ARG A 5 11.46 13.80 -1.16
N GLY A 6 11.88 12.57 -1.43
CA GLY A 6 12.57 12.20 -2.65
C GLY A 6 14.08 12.22 -2.47
N LEU A 7 14.80 12.32 -3.59
CA LEU A 7 16.25 12.34 -3.60
C LEU A 7 16.77 13.79 -3.66
N ASP A 8 17.86 14.08 -2.96
CA ASP A 8 18.61 15.33 -3.12
C ASP A 8 19.43 15.35 -4.43
N ALA A 9 20.18 16.43 -4.64
CA ALA A 9 21.03 16.61 -5.81
C ALA A 9 22.13 15.52 -5.95
N ASP A 10 22.52 14.90 -4.83
CA ASP A 10 23.51 13.83 -4.79
C ASP A 10 22.87 12.43 -4.89
N GLY A 11 21.55 12.37 -5.09
CA GLY A 11 20.79 11.12 -5.22
C GLY A 11 20.49 10.42 -3.89
N ARG A 12 20.63 11.11 -2.75
CA ARG A 12 20.37 10.54 -1.41
C ARG A 12 18.93 10.81 -0.99
N ALA A 13 18.30 9.82 -0.35
CA ALA A 13 16.94 9.97 0.15
C ALA A 13 16.87 11.00 1.28
N VAL A 14 15.97 11.96 1.13
CA VAL A 14 15.71 13.04 2.10
C VAL A 14 14.44 12.71 2.88
N PHE A 15 14.51 12.90 4.19
CA PHE A 15 13.42 12.64 5.11
C PHE A 15 13.17 13.85 6.01
N GLU A 16 11.91 14.19 6.22
CA GLU A 16 11.48 15.27 7.09
C GLU A 16 10.68 14.71 8.26
N GLU A 17 11.01 15.11 9.48
CA GLU A 17 10.24 14.79 10.68
C GLU A 17 8.89 15.53 10.61
N VAL A 18 7.79 14.79 10.55
CA VAL A 18 6.45 15.39 10.37
C VAL A 18 5.44 14.90 11.41
N THR A 19 5.86 14.23 12.49
CA THR A 19 4.93 13.64 13.47
C THR A 19 3.96 14.65 14.02
N LEU A 20 4.47 15.82 14.43
CA LEU A 20 3.65 16.87 15.04
C LEU A 20 2.69 17.47 14.01
N VAL A 21 3.19 17.88 12.85
CA VAL A 21 2.39 18.55 11.82
C VAL A 21 1.37 17.60 11.15
N ALA A 22 1.63 16.29 11.15
CA ALA A 22 0.69 15.28 10.70
C ALA A 22 -0.38 14.93 11.75
N GLY A 23 -0.34 15.53 12.95
CA GLY A 23 -1.29 15.24 14.04
C GLY A 23 -1.12 13.84 14.63
N LEU A 24 0.06 13.22 14.45
CA LEU A 24 0.35 11.86 14.88
C LEU A 24 1.05 11.78 16.23
N LEU A 25 1.32 12.92 16.88
CA LEU A 25 1.93 12.93 18.20
C LEU A 25 0.92 12.42 19.23
N LYS A 26 1.08 11.17 19.63
CA LYS A 26 0.36 10.52 20.73
C LYS A 26 1.36 9.93 21.71
N GLU A 27 1.12 10.12 23.00
CA GLU A 27 1.94 9.58 24.09
C GLU A 27 1.43 8.22 24.64
N GLU A 28 0.49 7.59 23.92
CA GLU A 28 -0.11 6.31 24.30
C GLU A 28 0.75 5.13 23.88
N ARG A 29 0.87 4.10 24.75
CA ARG A 29 1.58 2.86 24.41
C ARG A 29 0.73 1.98 23.50
N THR A 30 1.17 1.77 22.26
CA THR A 30 0.49 0.91 21.28
C THR A 30 1.17 -0.44 21.09
N LEU A 31 0.36 -1.50 20.92
CA LEU A 31 0.81 -2.86 20.58
C LEU A 31 0.86 -3.09 19.06
N GLY A 32 0.19 -2.26 18.28
CA GLY A 32 0.22 -2.37 16.83
C GLY A 32 -0.32 -1.13 16.12
N ALA A 33 0.10 -1.00 14.87
CA ALA A 33 -0.43 -0.03 13.93
C ALA A 33 -0.81 -0.77 12.64
N ILE A 34 -1.99 -0.48 12.12
CA ILE A 34 -2.51 -1.02 10.87
C ILE A 34 -2.62 0.13 9.89
N PHE A 35 -2.03 -0.03 8.71
CA PHE A 35 -2.11 0.93 7.62
C PHE A 35 -3.04 0.37 6.56
N THR A 36 -4.18 1.00 6.37
CA THR A 36 -5.20 0.53 5.42
C THR A 36 -6.07 1.68 4.96
N ASP A 37 -6.57 1.57 3.73
CA ASP A 37 -7.63 2.41 3.19
C ASP A 37 -8.96 1.83 3.69
N VAL A 38 -9.50 2.39 4.79
CA VAL A 38 -10.57 1.75 5.55
C VAL A 38 -11.94 1.88 4.87
N ASP A 39 -12.15 2.96 4.12
CA ASP A 39 -13.39 3.26 3.44
C ASP A 39 -13.28 3.26 1.90
N ASN A 40 -12.12 2.88 1.37
CA ASN A 40 -11.85 2.66 -0.05
C ASN A 40 -11.87 3.94 -0.90
N ASP A 41 -11.41 5.05 -0.33
CA ASP A 41 -11.28 6.33 -1.03
C ASP A 41 -9.86 6.55 -1.60
N GLY A 42 -8.91 5.69 -1.22
CA GLY A 42 -7.57 5.62 -1.75
C GLY A 42 -6.51 6.34 -0.93
N ASP A 43 -6.87 6.99 0.16
CA ASP A 43 -5.92 7.40 1.18
C ASP A 43 -5.70 6.26 2.19
N LEU A 44 -4.48 6.20 2.76
CA LEU A 44 -4.20 5.22 3.81
C LEU A 44 -4.48 5.87 5.16
N ASP A 45 -5.37 5.24 5.91
CA ASP A 45 -5.63 5.52 7.32
C ASP A 45 -4.70 4.73 8.23
N ILE A 46 -4.72 5.09 9.51
CA ILE A 46 -3.98 4.38 10.56
C ILE A 46 -4.96 3.94 11.65
N LEU A 47 -5.07 2.64 11.87
CA LEU A 47 -5.70 2.09 13.07
C LEU A 47 -4.62 1.77 14.10
N LEU A 48 -4.66 2.45 15.23
CA LEU A 48 -3.79 2.17 16.37
C LEU A 48 -4.49 1.20 17.32
N VAL A 49 -3.75 0.20 17.75
CA VAL A 49 -4.19 -0.80 18.74
C VAL A 49 -3.41 -0.56 20.04
N PRO A 50 -3.95 0.22 21.00
CA PRO A 50 -3.32 0.46 22.28
C PRO A 50 -3.13 -0.82 23.09
N ASN A 51 -2.19 -0.81 24.02
CA ASN A 51 -2.08 -1.87 25.03
C ASN A 51 -3.29 -1.88 25.97
N GLU A 52 -3.84 -0.71 26.27
CA GLU A 52 -4.98 -0.49 27.14
C GLU A 52 -5.86 0.62 26.56
N GLY A 53 -7.16 0.54 26.77
CA GLY A 53 -8.11 1.54 26.29
C GLY A 53 -8.68 1.26 24.91
N ALA A 54 -9.26 2.30 24.29
CA ALA A 54 -9.99 2.18 23.04
C ALA A 54 -9.05 2.22 21.82
N VAL A 55 -9.38 1.42 20.80
CA VAL A 55 -8.76 1.51 19.47
C VAL A 55 -8.99 2.92 18.91
N ALA A 56 -7.95 3.49 18.29
CA ALA A 56 -8.02 4.79 17.67
C ALA A 56 -7.87 4.68 16.15
N LEU A 57 -8.86 5.20 15.42
CA LEU A 57 -8.78 5.38 13.97
C LEU A 57 -8.36 6.81 13.65
N LEU A 58 -7.24 6.94 12.93
CA LEU A 58 -6.72 8.19 12.42
C LEU A 58 -7.03 8.24 10.93
N ARG A 59 -8.05 9.02 10.56
CA ARG A 59 -8.53 9.12 9.18
C ARG A 59 -7.75 10.16 8.38
N ASN A 60 -7.33 9.82 7.17
CA ASN A 60 -6.47 10.69 6.35
C ASN A 60 -7.23 11.64 5.40
N ASN A 61 -8.27 12.32 5.89
CA ASN A 61 -9.13 13.16 5.06
C ASN A 61 -8.49 14.49 4.53
N GLY A 62 -7.19 14.71 4.77
CA GLY A 62 -6.56 16.03 4.62
C GLY A 62 -5.41 16.14 3.62
N GLY A 63 -4.97 15.05 2.98
CA GLY A 63 -3.63 15.04 2.37
C GLY A 63 -3.38 14.26 1.10
N ASN A 64 -4.25 13.35 0.67
CA ASN A 64 -3.98 12.58 -0.56
C ASN A 64 -4.71 13.16 -1.78
N THR A 65 -4.04 14.08 -2.50
CA THR A 65 -4.50 14.53 -3.83
C THR A 65 -3.95 13.67 -4.97
N GLY A 66 -3.15 12.65 -4.65
CA GLY A 66 -2.53 11.78 -5.63
C GLY A 66 -3.48 10.66 -6.06
N ASN A 67 -3.38 10.27 -7.32
CA ASN A 67 -3.99 9.06 -7.83
C ASN A 67 -3.36 7.82 -7.17
N TRP A 68 -4.13 6.74 -7.12
CA TRP A 68 -3.77 5.52 -6.42
C TRP A 68 -4.23 4.27 -7.18
N LEU A 69 -3.72 3.11 -6.78
CA LEU A 69 -4.13 1.79 -7.22
C LEU A 69 -4.09 0.84 -6.03
N GLN A 70 -5.06 -0.08 -5.93
CA GLN A 70 -4.97 -1.21 -5.01
C GLN A 70 -5.17 -2.53 -5.73
N PHE A 71 -4.52 -3.57 -5.24
CA PHE A 71 -4.63 -4.92 -5.81
C PHE A 71 -4.96 -5.95 -4.74
N ARG A 72 -6.11 -6.61 -4.89
CA ARG A 72 -6.43 -7.87 -4.21
C ARG A 72 -5.96 -9.02 -5.09
N LEU A 73 -5.16 -9.91 -4.53
CA LEU A 73 -4.67 -11.09 -5.24
C LEU A 73 -5.45 -12.34 -4.82
N ILE A 74 -5.75 -13.22 -5.79
CA ILE A 74 -6.37 -14.52 -5.55
C ILE A 74 -5.51 -15.61 -6.19
N GLY A 75 -4.85 -16.41 -5.37
CA GLY A 75 -4.06 -17.54 -5.82
C GLY A 75 -4.92 -18.72 -6.30
N ARG A 76 -4.42 -19.45 -7.30
CA ARG A 76 -4.97 -20.69 -7.85
C ARG A 76 -4.04 -21.88 -7.62
N ARG A 77 -2.76 -21.70 -7.96
CA ARG A 77 -1.66 -22.65 -7.69
C ARG A 77 -0.92 -22.26 -6.42
N SER A 78 -0.70 -20.96 -6.22
CA SER A 78 -0.22 -20.37 -4.98
C SER A 78 -1.31 -20.42 -3.90
N ASN A 79 -0.97 -20.08 -2.65
CA ASN A 79 -1.97 -19.97 -1.57
C ASN A 79 -3.09 -18.98 -1.96
N ARG A 80 -4.33 -19.26 -1.52
CA ARG A 80 -5.55 -18.56 -1.97
C ARG A 80 -5.47 -17.04 -1.79
N ASP A 81 -4.83 -16.61 -0.71
CA ASP A 81 -4.70 -15.20 -0.34
C ASP A 81 -3.54 -14.49 -1.07
N GLY A 82 -2.76 -15.21 -1.89
CA GLY A 82 -1.66 -14.64 -2.64
C GLY A 82 -0.45 -14.23 -1.80
N ILE A 83 -0.34 -14.68 -0.54
CA ILE A 83 0.75 -14.32 0.36
C ILE A 83 2.10 -14.66 -0.27
N GLY A 84 3.01 -13.69 -0.27
CA GLY A 84 4.33 -13.77 -0.92
C GLY A 84 4.34 -13.40 -2.41
N ALA A 85 3.18 -13.14 -3.03
CA ALA A 85 3.14 -12.60 -4.38
C ALA A 85 3.58 -11.14 -4.38
N ARG A 86 4.40 -10.79 -5.38
CA ARG A 86 5.03 -9.47 -5.52
C ARG A 86 4.40 -8.72 -6.67
N ILE A 87 4.04 -7.47 -6.43
CA ILE A 87 3.49 -6.58 -7.44
C ILE A 87 4.53 -5.51 -7.73
N GLU A 88 4.97 -5.38 -8.98
CA GLU A 88 5.77 -4.27 -9.46
C GLU A 88 4.92 -3.43 -10.42
N ILE A 89 4.80 -2.13 -10.16
CA ILE A 89 4.08 -1.19 -11.01
C ILE A 89 5.05 -0.19 -11.64
N THR A 90 4.77 0.19 -12.87
CA THR A 90 5.36 1.35 -13.54
C THR A 90 4.23 2.34 -13.82
N ALA A 91 4.33 3.55 -13.29
CA ALA A 91 3.36 4.63 -13.44
C ALA A 91 4.07 5.98 -13.45
N GLY A 92 3.82 6.83 -14.45
CA GLY A 92 4.31 8.22 -14.48
C GLY A 92 5.83 8.32 -14.41
N GLY A 93 6.55 7.39 -15.05
CA GLY A 93 8.01 7.33 -15.05
C GLY A 93 8.63 6.83 -13.73
N ARG A 94 7.82 6.37 -12.77
CA ARG A 94 8.28 5.78 -11.51
C ARG A 94 7.96 4.29 -11.49
N ARG A 95 8.84 3.55 -10.82
CA ARG A 95 8.66 2.12 -10.57
C ARG A 95 8.57 1.87 -9.08
N GLN A 96 7.54 1.14 -8.65
CA GLN A 96 7.31 0.79 -7.26
C GLN A 96 7.05 -0.70 -7.17
N ARG A 97 7.43 -1.30 -6.04
CA ARG A 97 7.20 -2.71 -5.79
C ARG A 97 6.78 -2.92 -4.34
N ASP A 98 5.80 -3.80 -4.16
CA ASP A 98 5.44 -4.30 -2.85
C ASP A 98 4.95 -5.76 -2.93
N GLU A 99 4.59 -6.36 -1.79
CA GLU A 99 4.28 -7.79 -1.65
C GLU A 99 3.10 -8.01 -0.72
N VAL A 100 2.27 -9.02 -1.01
CA VAL A 100 1.21 -9.45 -0.10
C VAL A 100 1.83 -10.14 1.12
N ARG A 101 1.65 -9.57 2.31
CA ARG A 101 2.18 -10.12 3.57
C ARG A 101 1.05 -10.31 4.59
N SER A 102 1.19 -11.31 5.45
CA SER A 102 0.25 -11.56 6.56
C SER A 102 0.72 -10.96 7.90
N ALA A 103 1.97 -10.48 7.97
CA ALA A 103 2.56 -9.92 9.18
C ALA A 103 3.14 -8.53 8.88
N TYR A 104 2.63 -7.50 9.55
CA TYR A 104 3.05 -6.11 9.38
C TYR A 104 3.42 -5.43 10.70
N SER A 105 2.72 -5.74 11.78
CA SER A 105 2.99 -5.19 13.12
C SER A 105 3.01 -6.31 14.16
N TYR A 106 3.25 -5.97 15.43
CA TYR A 106 3.42 -6.95 16.49
C TYR A 106 2.13 -7.73 16.79
N CYS A 107 1.05 -7.03 17.17
CA CYS A 107 -0.28 -7.62 17.40
C CYS A 107 -1.30 -7.18 16.34
N ALA A 108 -0.87 -6.90 15.11
CA ALA A 108 -1.74 -6.40 14.05
C ALA A 108 -1.25 -6.77 12.65
N ALA A 109 -2.19 -6.90 11.71
CA ALA A 109 -1.94 -7.15 10.30
C ALA A 109 -2.71 -6.14 9.44
N ASN A 110 -2.08 -5.69 8.34
CA ASN A 110 -2.73 -4.84 7.36
C ASN A 110 -3.71 -5.64 6.49
N ASP A 111 -4.56 -4.92 5.75
CA ASP A 111 -5.29 -5.49 4.64
C ASP A 111 -4.31 -6.16 3.66
N LEU A 112 -4.71 -7.31 3.10
CA LEU A 112 -3.90 -8.03 2.11
C LEU A 112 -3.84 -7.32 0.75
N ARG A 113 -4.70 -6.32 0.53
CA ARG A 113 -4.63 -5.45 -0.64
C ARG A 113 -3.35 -4.65 -0.61
N VAL A 114 -2.60 -4.72 -1.71
CA VAL A 114 -1.40 -3.92 -1.89
C VAL A 114 -1.78 -2.57 -2.46
N HIS A 115 -1.42 -1.49 -1.77
CA HIS A 115 -1.69 -0.11 -2.17
C HIS A 115 -0.47 0.53 -2.83
N PHE A 116 -0.72 1.34 -3.86
CA PHE A 116 0.27 2.17 -4.52
C PHE A 116 -0.27 3.58 -4.74
N GLY A 117 0.43 4.59 -4.24
CA GLY A 117 0.25 5.97 -4.69
C GLY A 117 1.03 6.22 -5.98
N ILE A 118 0.38 6.75 -7.02
CA ILE A 118 0.99 7.00 -8.34
C ILE A 118 1.06 8.49 -8.71
N GLY A 119 0.82 9.38 -7.75
CA GLY A 119 0.93 10.82 -7.94
C GLY A 119 -0.08 11.33 -8.97
N ASN A 120 0.35 12.10 -9.97
CA ASN A 120 -0.57 12.64 -10.99
C ASN A 120 -0.83 11.68 -12.16
N ALA A 121 -0.22 10.47 -12.16
CA ALA A 121 -0.44 9.51 -13.23
C ALA A 121 -1.89 9.01 -13.21
N VAL A 122 -2.56 9.02 -14.36
CA VAL A 122 -3.98 8.59 -14.47
C VAL A 122 -4.12 7.09 -14.73
N ARG A 123 -3.00 6.39 -14.92
CA ARG A 123 -2.91 4.93 -15.06
C ARG A 123 -1.49 4.45 -14.73
N ALA A 124 -1.35 3.18 -14.42
CA ALA A 124 -0.07 2.48 -14.49
C ALA A 124 0.15 1.96 -15.91
N GLU A 125 1.30 2.27 -16.51
CA GLU A 125 1.64 1.77 -17.84
C GLU A 125 1.82 0.24 -17.82
N ARG A 126 2.35 -0.30 -16.72
CA ARG A 126 2.60 -1.74 -16.55
C ARG A 126 2.47 -2.18 -15.10
N VAL A 127 1.83 -3.33 -14.89
CA VAL A 127 1.74 -4.00 -13.59
C VAL A 127 2.17 -5.46 -13.78
N GLU A 128 3.16 -5.91 -13.01
CA GLU A 128 3.64 -7.28 -13.01
C GLU A 128 3.32 -7.93 -11.66
N VAL A 129 2.57 -9.03 -11.68
CA VAL A 129 2.30 -9.86 -10.50
C VAL A 129 3.11 -11.14 -10.61
N ARG A 130 4.11 -11.26 -9.75
CA ARG A 130 5.00 -12.42 -9.68
C ARG A 130 4.59 -13.28 -8.50
N TRP A 131 4.00 -14.45 -8.79
CA TRP A 131 3.41 -15.32 -7.79
C TRP A 131 4.45 -16.30 -7.20
N PRO A 132 4.25 -16.81 -5.96
CA PRO A 132 5.11 -17.84 -5.37
C PRO A 132 5.23 -19.12 -6.21
N SER A 133 4.19 -19.46 -6.99
CA SER A 133 4.24 -20.61 -7.92
C SER A 133 5.23 -20.44 -9.09
N GLY A 134 5.78 -19.23 -9.27
CA GLY A 134 6.58 -18.86 -10.45
C GLY A 134 5.75 -18.27 -11.59
N GLN A 135 4.42 -18.27 -11.50
CA GLN A 135 3.55 -17.57 -12.46
C GLN A 135 3.90 -16.07 -12.52
N LEU A 136 3.86 -15.50 -13.73
CA LEU A 136 3.96 -14.06 -13.96
C LEU A 136 2.73 -13.61 -14.74
N ASP A 137 1.91 -12.76 -14.13
CA ASP A 137 0.84 -12.07 -14.82
C ASP A 137 1.27 -10.63 -15.11
N VAL A 138 1.01 -10.16 -16.32
CA VAL A 138 1.36 -8.80 -16.77
C VAL A 138 0.10 -8.10 -17.24
N LEU A 139 -0.17 -6.94 -16.67
CA LEU A 139 -1.26 -6.05 -17.03
C LEU A 139 -0.66 -4.75 -17.59
N THR A 140 -1.37 -4.11 -18.52
CA THR A 140 -0.96 -2.85 -19.15
C THR A 140 -2.11 -1.85 -19.10
N ASP A 141 -1.79 -0.56 -19.10
CA ASP A 141 -2.76 0.54 -19.08
C ASP A 141 -3.84 0.43 -18.00
N VAL A 142 -3.43 0.12 -16.76
CA VAL A 142 -4.33 -0.08 -15.61
C VAL A 142 -4.75 1.29 -15.05
N ALA A 143 -6.02 1.65 -15.22
CA ALA A 143 -6.56 2.96 -14.83
C ALA A 143 -6.49 3.23 -13.32
N ALA A 144 -6.18 4.45 -12.93
CA ALA A 144 -6.07 4.86 -11.53
C ALA A 144 -7.41 4.92 -10.78
N GLY A 145 -7.33 5.08 -9.46
CA GLY A 145 -8.45 5.39 -8.56
C GLY A 145 -9.34 4.19 -8.27
N ARG A 146 -8.77 2.98 -8.29
CA ARG A 146 -9.54 1.72 -8.27
C ARG A 146 -8.83 0.62 -7.51
N ILE A 147 -9.66 -0.26 -6.98
CA ILE A 147 -9.26 -1.57 -6.45
C ILE A 147 -9.46 -2.61 -7.56
N TYR A 148 -8.40 -3.33 -7.87
CA TYR A 148 -8.41 -4.41 -8.84
C TYR A 148 -8.31 -5.77 -8.15
N THR A 149 -9.03 -6.77 -8.67
CA THR A 149 -8.79 -8.16 -8.32
C THR A 149 -7.98 -8.83 -9.43
N VAL A 150 -6.84 -9.41 -9.08
CA VAL A 150 -6.03 -10.20 -10.00
C VAL A 150 -6.10 -11.67 -9.58
N VAL A 151 -6.45 -12.53 -10.52
CA VAL A 151 -6.51 -13.98 -10.30
C VAL A 151 -5.31 -14.61 -10.99
N GLU A 152 -4.58 -15.45 -10.26
CA GLU A 152 -3.33 -16.09 -10.74
C GLU A 152 -3.54 -16.85 -12.05
N GLY A 153 -2.84 -16.42 -13.10
CA GLY A 153 -2.92 -17.01 -14.44
C GLY A 153 -4.16 -16.62 -15.24
N GLU A 154 -5.05 -15.80 -14.69
CA GLU A 154 -6.30 -15.35 -15.32
C GLU A 154 -6.33 -13.82 -15.54
N GLY A 155 -5.50 -13.05 -14.83
CA GLY A 155 -5.41 -11.60 -14.98
C GLY A 155 -6.48 -10.83 -14.19
N LEU A 156 -6.91 -9.67 -14.69
CA LEU A 156 -7.92 -8.82 -14.05
C LEU A 156 -9.32 -9.44 -14.10
N ARG A 157 -10.05 -9.33 -13.00
CA ARG A 157 -11.46 -9.71 -12.88
C ARG A 157 -12.33 -8.54 -12.41
#